data_AF-A0A8H6CSI4-F1
#
_entry.id   AF-A0A8H6CSI4-F1
#
_cell.length_a   1.000
_cell.length_b   1.000
_cell.length_c   1.000
_cell.angle_alpha   90.00
_cell.angle_beta   90.00
_cell.angle_gamma   90.00
#
_symmetry.space_group_name_H-M   'P 1'
#
loop_
_entity.id
_entity.type
_entity.pdbx_description
1 polymer ?
#
loop_
_entity_poly.entity_id
_entity_poly.type
_entity_poly.pdbx_seq_one_letter_code
_entity_poly.pdbx_strand_id
1 'polypeptide(L)'
;MTMILAGLSAHLSSRPTTIPAFIGANLYEYANPPLTIEAQITPTLSALALVVAVTYCHRTSTPFTPPLPTLPFAANVFRMLGRPLSTHEHTAIEKLWLLYADHGLANATAAFLHTASTRADPVSCLIAALSAGYGPLHGGAIDMVYHMLARVGSTAQVPALIAEVKSGRGKLYGFGHRVYETVDPRAGFVKEILGGFERRKFEIVEVAEEIERCVSEDEWFRSRNIRMNVDLFGCFVYTALYVALHLFHPFLRWKRLQWIECIGVSLLGVSIGGTHGFVLVVCRPRSSSR
;
A
#
# COMPACT_ATOMS: atom_id res chain seq x y z
N MET A 1 -2.46 3.40 -11.33
CA MET A 1 -2.92 2.01 -11.22
C MET A 1 -3.14 1.28 -12.56
N THR A 2 -3.79 1.89 -13.56
CA THR A 2 -4.29 1.18 -14.77
C THR A 2 -3.28 0.34 -15.55
N MET A 3 -2.03 0.80 -15.72
CA MET A 3 -0.98 -0.01 -16.37
C MET A 3 -0.63 -1.29 -15.59
N ILE A 4 -0.67 -1.25 -14.26
CA ILE A 4 -0.46 -2.45 -13.43
C ILE A 4 -1.59 -3.44 -13.64
N LEU A 5 -2.84 -2.97 -13.63
CA LEU A 5 -4.00 -3.82 -13.88
C LEU A 5 -3.89 -4.50 -15.25
N ALA A 6 -3.55 -3.73 -16.29
CA ALA A 6 -3.33 -4.27 -17.63
C ALA A 6 -2.16 -5.27 -17.68
N GLY A 7 -1.05 -4.97 -17.00
CA GLY A 7 0.12 -5.86 -16.93
C GLY A 7 -0.17 -7.17 -16.18
N LEU A 8 -0.96 -7.13 -15.12
CA LEU A 8 -1.42 -8.32 -14.39
C LEU A 8 -2.37 -9.16 -15.25
N SER A 9 -3.32 -8.53 -15.95
CA SER A 9 -4.20 -9.24 -16.89
C SER A 9 -3.41 -9.89 -18.03
N ALA A 10 -2.38 -9.21 -18.56
CA ALA A 10 -1.50 -9.76 -19.58
C ALA A 10 -0.65 -10.93 -19.03
N HIS A 11 -0.12 -10.79 -17.80
CA HIS A 11 0.59 -11.86 -17.11
C HIS A 11 -0.29 -13.11 -16.95
N LEU A 12 -1.51 -12.94 -16.46
CA LEU A 12 -2.48 -14.03 -16.31
C LEU A 12 -2.82 -14.67 -17.66
N SER A 13 -3.04 -13.86 -18.70
CA SER A 13 -3.35 -14.34 -20.05
C SER A 13 -2.21 -15.17 -20.65
N SER A 14 -0.95 -14.90 -20.26
CA SER A 14 0.20 -15.70 -20.68
C SER A 14 0.30 -17.08 -20.00
N ARG A 15 -0.56 -17.34 -19.01
CA ARG A 15 -0.59 -18.56 -18.20
C ARG A 15 -2.02 -19.13 -18.13
N PRO A 16 -2.65 -19.51 -19.26
CA PRO A 16 -4.03 -19.99 -19.26
C PRO A 16 -4.24 -21.24 -18.39
N THR A 17 -3.18 -22.00 -18.12
CA THR A 17 -3.19 -23.17 -17.22
C THR A 17 -3.38 -22.82 -15.75
N THR A 18 -3.28 -21.54 -15.37
CA THR A 18 -3.60 -21.06 -14.03
C THR A 18 -4.99 -20.45 -13.95
N ILE A 19 -5.86 -20.65 -14.94
CA ILE A 19 -7.23 -20.10 -14.95
C ILE A 19 -8.22 -21.24 -14.73
N PRO A 20 -8.96 -21.28 -13.59
CA PRO A 20 -9.93 -22.34 -13.29
C PRO A 20 -10.98 -22.54 -14.37
N ALA A 21 -11.43 -21.47 -15.03
CA ALA A 21 -12.41 -21.56 -16.12
C ALA A 21 -11.89 -22.33 -17.36
N PHE A 22 -10.58 -22.42 -17.55
CA PHE A 22 -9.97 -23.12 -18.69
C PHE A 22 -9.54 -24.54 -18.37
N ILE A 23 -9.16 -24.82 -17.12
CA ILE A 23 -8.64 -26.14 -16.71
C ILE A 23 -9.65 -26.96 -15.90
N GLY A 24 -10.43 -26.31 -15.04
CA GLY A 24 -11.41 -26.96 -14.17
C GLY A 24 -11.62 -26.23 -12.85
N ALA A 25 -12.84 -26.31 -12.32
CA ALA A 25 -13.26 -25.58 -11.12
C ALA A 25 -12.51 -25.96 -9.83
N ASN A 26 -11.77 -27.06 -9.84
CA ASN A 26 -11.05 -27.61 -8.69
C ASN A 26 -9.53 -27.42 -8.82
N LEU A 27 -9.07 -26.56 -9.73
CA LEU A 27 -7.65 -26.34 -10.04
C LEU A 27 -6.78 -26.14 -8.79
N TYR A 28 -7.31 -25.41 -7.81
CA TYR A 28 -6.60 -25.06 -6.58
C TYR A 28 -6.96 -25.91 -5.36
N GLU A 29 -7.76 -26.96 -5.53
CA GLU A 29 -8.11 -27.88 -4.44
C GLU A 29 -6.92 -28.81 -4.09
N TYR A 30 -6.93 -29.35 -2.87
CA TYR A 30 -5.84 -30.04 -2.16
C TYR A 30 -5.11 -31.19 -2.91
N ALA A 31 -5.57 -31.61 -4.09
CA ALA A 31 -5.02 -32.72 -4.85
C ALA A 31 -4.01 -32.32 -5.95
N ASN A 32 -3.64 -31.05 -6.09
CA ASN A 32 -2.66 -30.59 -7.09
C ASN A 32 -1.52 -29.76 -6.45
N PRO A 33 -0.46 -30.40 -5.92
CA PRO A 33 0.58 -29.76 -5.10
C PRO A 33 1.24 -28.48 -5.67
N PRO A 34 1.58 -28.38 -6.98
CA PRO A 34 2.18 -27.15 -7.53
C PRO A 34 1.16 -26.01 -7.67
N LEU A 35 -0.14 -26.32 -7.58
CA LEU A 35 -1.24 -25.42 -7.85
C LEU A 35 -2.19 -25.32 -6.65
N THR A 36 -1.79 -25.64 -5.41
CA THR A 36 -2.64 -25.29 -4.26
C THR A 36 -2.74 -23.77 -4.13
N ILE A 37 -3.77 -23.26 -3.45
CA ILE A 37 -3.89 -21.81 -3.25
C ILE A 37 -2.68 -21.26 -2.49
N GLU A 38 -2.20 -21.99 -1.49
CA GLU A 38 -0.99 -21.63 -0.73
C GLU A 38 0.24 -21.56 -1.64
N ALA A 39 0.39 -22.48 -2.59
CA ALA A 39 1.47 -22.46 -3.56
C ALA A 39 1.39 -21.27 -4.53
N GLN A 40 0.20 -20.69 -4.74
CA GLN A 40 0.01 -19.53 -5.62
C GLN A 40 0.24 -18.17 -4.98
N ILE A 41 0.40 -18.09 -3.65
CA ILE A 41 0.65 -16.84 -2.94
C ILE A 41 1.92 -16.16 -3.48
N THR A 42 3.04 -16.89 -3.44
CA THR A 42 4.35 -16.38 -3.85
C THR A 42 4.40 -16.00 -5.34
N PRO A 43 3.91 -16.83 -6.28
CA PRO A 43 3.79 -16.43 -7.69
C PRO A 43 2.96 -15.17 -7.90
N THR A 44 1.83 -15.03 -7.19
CA THR A 44 0.94 -13.86 -7.32
C THR A 44 1.61 -12.58 -6.84
N LEU A 45 2.28 -12.62 -5.68
CA LEU A 45 3.06 -11.49 -5.17
C LEU A 45 4.26 -11.15 -6.06
N SER A 46 4.89 -12.17 -6.65
CA SER A 46 6.00 -12.00 -7.60
C SER A 46 5.52 -11.35 -8.91
N ALA A 47 4.36 -11.76 -9.42
CA ALA A 47 3.75 -11.15 -10.60
C ALA A 47 3.42 -9.67 -10.35
N LEU A 48 2.85 -9.34 -9.18
CA LEU A 48 2.63 -7.96 -8.76
C LEU A 48 3.93 -7.16 -8.73
N ALA A 49 4.95 -7.66 -8.02
CA ALA A 49 6.25 -7.01 -7.91
C ALA A 49 6.90 -6.75 -9.27
N LEU A 50 6.88 -7.74 -10.16
CA LEU A 50 7.44 -7.64 -11.51
C LEU A 50 6.69 -6.62 -12.35
N VAL A 51 5.35 -6.70 -12.39
CA VAL A 51 4.51 -5.77 -13.19
C VAL A 51 4.65 -4.33 -12.68
N VAL A 52 4.68 -4.14 -11.35
CA VAL A 52 4.93 -2.82 -10.76
C VAL A 52 6.30 -2.29 -11.22
N ALA A 53 7.35 -3.09 -11.12
CA ALA A 53 8.69 -2.66 -11.48
C ALA A 53 8.84 -2.35 -12.97
N VAL A 54 8.33 -3.21 -13.86
CA VAL A 54 8.35 -2.96 -15.31
C VAL A 54 7.55 -1.70 -15.66
N THR A 55 6.37 -1.51 -15.05
CA THR A 55 5.54 -0.32 -15.25
C THR A 55 6.28 0.94 -14.79
N TYR A 56 6.95 0.89 -13.64
CA TYR A 56 7.74 1.99 -13.12
C TYR A 56 8.88 2.34 -14.08
N CYS A 57 9.72 1.36 -14.43
CA CYS A 57 10.85 1.52 -15.34
C CYS A 57 10.43 2.14 -16.67
N HIS A 58 9.30 1.68 -17.23
CA HIS A 58 8.72 2.26 -18.44
C HIS A 58 8.33 3.74 -18.27
N ARG A 59 7.66 4.09 -17.16
CA ARG A 59 7.19 5.46 -16.92
C ARG A 59 8.30 6.45 -16.57
N THR A 60 9.38 5.98 -15.96
CA THR A 60 10.48 6.82 -15.51
C THR A 60 11.70 6.76 -16.42
N SER A 61 11.65 5.96 -17.49
CA SER A 61 12.79 5.62 -18.34
C SER A 61 13.98 5.07 -17.54
N THR A 62 13.72 4.46 -16.38
CA THR A 62 14.74 3.83 -15.55
C THR A 62 14.99 2.41 -16.08
N PRO A 63 16.25 1.98 -16.26
CA PRO A 63 16.54 0.61 -16.69
C PRO A 63 15.99 -0.43 -15.71
N PHE A 64 15.28 -1.43 -16.23
CA PHE A 64 14.83 -2.58 -15.45
C PHE A 64 16.01 -3.49 -15.13
N THR A 65 16.17 -3.88 -13.86
CA THR A 65 17.21 -4.82 -13.44
C THR A 65 16.57 -6.13 -12.98
N PRO A 66 16.86 -7.29 -13.60
CA PRO A 66 16.24 -8.55 -13.19
C PRO A 66 16.42 -8.88 -11.69
N PRO A 67 15.42 -9.51 -11.06
CA PRO A 67 15.52 -9.94 -9.67
C PRO A 67 16.57 -11.05 -9.51
N LEU A 68 17.07 -11.23 -8.29
CA LEU A 68 18.03 -12.27 -7.92
C LEU A 68 17.39 -13.22 -6.90
N PRO A 69 17.45 -14.55 -7.10
CA PRO A 69 16.88 -15.52 -6.16
C PRO A 69 17.44 -15.43 -4.73
N THR A 70 18.63 -14.87 -4.57
CA THR A 70 19.32 -14.73 -3.27
C THR A 70 18.90 -13.50 -2.47
N LEU A 71 18.15 -12.57 -3.08
CA LEU A 71 17.71 -11.35 -2.39
C LEU A 71 16.33 -11.51 -1.75
N PRO A 72 16.11 -10.91 -0.56
CA PRO A 72 14.77 -10.81 0.03
C PRO A 72 13.78 -10.10 -0.91
N PHE A 73 12.49 -10.33 -0.69
CA PHE A 73 11.41 -9.80 -1.55
C PHE A 73 11.47 -8.27 -1.72
N ALA A 74 11.58 -7.52 -0.62
CA ALA A 74 11.68 -6.07 -0.65
C ALA A 74 12.94 -5.59 -1.40
N ALA A 75 14.10 -6.19 -1.11
CA ALA A 75 15.33 -5.90 -1.83
C ALA A 75 15.21 -6.18 -3.34
N ASN A 76 14.52 -7.26 -3.74
CA ASN A 76 14.28 -7.60 -5.13
C ASN A 76 13.38 -6.58 -5.84
N VAL A 77 12.30 -6.13 -5.20
CA VAL A 77 11.44 -5.07 -5.75
C VAL A 77 12.27 -3.84 -6.07
N PHE A 78 13.03 -3.35 -5.10
CA PHE A 78 13.81 -2.12 -5.26
C PHE A 78 15.00 -2.26 -6.20
N ARG A 79 15.61 -3.45 -6.27
CA ARG A 79 16.56 -3.81 -7.33
C ARG A 79 15.92 -3.67 -8.71
N MET A 80 14.73 -4.25 -8.92
CA MET A 80 14.03 -4.16 -10.20
C MET A 80 13.69 -2.73 -10.60
N LEU A 81 13.41 -1.87 -9.63
CA LEU A 81 13.20 -0.43 -9.83
C LEU A 81 14.47 0.35 -10.17
N GLY A 82 15.64 -0.30 -10.26
CA GLY A 82 16.93 0.33 -10.51
C GLY A 82 17.48 1.12 -9.31
N ARG A 83 16.95 0.85 -8.10
CA ARG A 83 17.31 1.55 -6.86
C ARG A 83 17.52 0.54 -5.73
N PRO A 84 18.63 -0.22 -5.73
CA PRO A 84 18.93 -1.15 -4.63
C PRO A 84 18.96 -0.39 -3.29
N LEU A 85 18.40 -1.00 -2.25
CA LEU A 85 18.33 -0.42 -0.91
C LEU A 85 19.65 -0.62 -0.16
N SER A 86 20.04 0.36 0.65
CA SER A 86 20.99 0.12 1.75
C SER A 86 20.35 -0.75 2.84
N THR A 87 21.16 -1.30 3.75
CA THR A 87 20.68 -2.14 4.86
C THR A 87 19.65 -1.43 5.73
N HIS A 88 19.87 -0.14 6.02
CA HIS A 88 18.95 0.68 6.81
C HIS A 88 17.60 0.85 6.10
N GLU A 89 17.63 1.21 4.81
CA GLU A 89 16.42 1.42 4.01
C GLU A 89 15.63 0.12 3.78
N HIS A 90 16.32 -1.00 3.61
CA HIS A 90 15.70 -2.32 3.52
C HIS A 90 14.91 -2.63 4.79
N THR A 91 15.53 -2.44 5.95
CA THR A 91 14.88 -2.65 7.26
C THR A 91 13.67 -1.73 7.43
N ALA A 92 13.79 -0.46 7.05
CA ALA A 92 12.69 0.50 7.12
C ALA A 92 11.50 0.09 6.23
N ILE A 93 11.76 -0.35 4.99
CA ILE A 93 10.72 -0.82 4.07
C ILE A 93 10.06 -2.10 4.57
N GLU A 94 10.80 -3.08 5.07
CA GLU A 94 10.20 -4.32 5.58
C GLU A 94 9.29 -4.03 6.78
N LYS A 95 9.75 -3.21 7.73
CA LYS A 95 8.90 -2.77 8.86
C LYS A 95 7.64 -2.05 8.37
N LEU A 96 7.78 -1.16 7.40
CA LEU A 96 6.65 -0.43 6.83
C LEU A 96 5.65 -1.39 6.18
N TRP A 97 6.11 -2.31 5.32
CA TRP A 97 5.24 -3.28 4.65
C TRP A 97 4.57 -4.24 5.62
N LEU A 98 5.24 -4.61 6.72
CA LEU A 98 4.62 -5.39 7.80
C LEU A 98 3.48 -4.62 8.48
N LEU A 99 3.62 -3.30 8.71
CA LEU A 99 2.55 -2.46 9.29
C LEU A 99 1.33 -2.34 8.37
N TYR A 100 1.53 -2.45 7.07
CA TYR A 100 0.47 -2.44 6.06
C TYR A 100 0.04 -3.85 5.62
N ALA A 101 0.53 -4.91 6.26
CA ALA A 101 0.26 -6.27 5.78
C ALA A 101 -1.21 -6.68 5.92
N ASP A 102 -1.96 -6.15 6.88
CA ASP A 102 -3.38 -6.41 7.02
C ASP A 102 -4.08 -5.27 7.76
N HIS A 103 -5.35 -5.06 7.44
CA HIS A 103 -6.21 -4.12 8.15
C HIS A 103 -7.67 -4.58 8.13
N GLY A 104 -7.88 -5.88 8.30
CA GLY A 104 -9.20 -6.50 8.38
C GLY A 104 -9.95 -6.46 7.06
N LEU A 105 -11.28 -6.35 7.12
CA LEU A 105 -12.16 -6.29 5.94
C LEU A 105 -12.20 -4.89 5.32
N ALA A 106 -11.02 -4.38 4.95
CA ALA A 106 -10.88 -3.19 4.13
C ALA A 106 -11.58 -3.37 2.76
N ASN A 107 -11.86 -2.27 2.06
CA ASN A 107 -12.55 -2.30 0.76
C ASN A 107 -11.84 -3.21 -0.26
N ALA A 108 -10.50 -3.12 -0.34
CA ALA A 108 -9.71 -3.98 -1.22
C ALA A 108 -9.82 -5.47 -0.84
N THR A 109 -9.77 -5.79 0.46
CA THR A 109 -9.94 -7.16 0.99
C THR A 109 -11.33 -7.70 0.68
N ALA A 110 -12.38 -6.89 0.87
CA ALA A 110 -13.74 -7.28 0.53
C ALA A 110 -13.91 -7.56 -0.97
N ALA A 111 -13.33 -6.72 -1.84
CA ALA A 111 -13.35 -6.95 -3.29
C ALA A 111 -12.56 -8.21 -3.70
N PHE A 112 -11.42 -8.47 -3.06
CA PHE A 112 -10.65 -9.70 -3.23
C PHE A 112 -11.51 -10.92 -2.90
N LEU A 113 -12.09 -10.95 -1.69
CA LEU A 113 -12.89 -12.06 -1.19
C LEU A 113 -14.16 -12.28 -2.00
N HIS A 114 -14.80 -11.19 -2.45
CA HIS A 114 -15.98 -11.27 -3.31
C HIS A 114 -15.65 -11.96 -4.64
N THR A 115 -14.53 -11.58 -5.26
CA THR A 115 -14.05 -12.22 -6.51
C THR A 115 -13.62 -13.66 -6.25
N ALA A 116 -12.92 -13.93 -5.15
CA ALA A 116 -12.50 -15.27 -4.77
C ALA A 116 -13.70 -16.22 -4.50
N SER A 117 -14.86 -15.70 -4.12
CA SER A 117 -16.06 -16.51 -3.87
C SER A 117 -16.56 -17.29 -5.09
N THR A 118 -16.20 -16.85 -6.30
CA THR A 118 -16.48 -17.58 -7.55
C THR A 118 -15.40 -18.60 -7.90
N ARG A 119 -14.43 -18.84 -7.00
CA ARG A 119 -13.23 -19.66 -7.24
C ARG A 119 -12.35 -19.14 -8.38
N ALA A 120 -12.27 -17.81 -8.53
CA ALA A 120 -11.36 -17.18 -9.49
C ALA A 120 -9.89 -17.40 -9.10
N ASP A 121 -8.98 -17.22 -10.07
CA ASP A 121 -7.54 -17.28 -9.81
C ASP A 121 -7.06 -16.12 -8.92
N PRO A 122 -5.97 -16.30 -8.15
CA PRO A 122 -5.46 -15.27 -7.26
C PRO A 122 -5.06 -13.95 -7.94
N VAL A 123 -4.63 -13.98 -9.21
CA VAL A 123 -4.26 -12.76 -9.94
C VAL A 123 -5.50 -11.95 -10.29
N SER A 124 -6.59 -12.59 -10.72
CA SER A 124 -7.90 -11.95 -10.91
C SER A 124 -8.44 -11.34 -9.61
N CYS A 125 -8.34 -12.05 -8.49
CA CYS A 125 -8.72 -11.53 -7.17
C CYS A 125 -7.89 -10.31 -6.78
N LEU A 126 -6.57 -10.35 -7.04
CA LEU A 126 -5.68 -9.21 -6.82
C LEU A 126 -6.04 -8.01 -7.70
N ILE A 127 -6.36 -8.23 -8.98
CA ILE A 127 -6.81 -7.15 -9.89
C ILE A 127 -8.07 -6.48 -9.34
N ALA A 128 -9.04 -7.23 -8.82
CA ALA A 128 -10.24 -6.69 -8.20
C ALA A 128 -9.92 -5.87 -6.93
N ALA A 129 -9.05 -6.40 -6.07
CA ALA A 129 -8.59 -5.72 -4.85
C ALA A 129 -7.90 -4.39 -5.17
N LEU A 130 -6.97 -4.42 -6.14
CA LEU A 130 -6.27 -3.24 -6.62
C LEU A 130 -7.25 -2.21 -7.18
N SER A 131 -8.20 -2.65 -8.00
CA SER A 131 -9.20 -1.79 -8.66
C SER A 131 -10.10 -1.07 -7.64
N ALA A 132 -10.56 -1.80 -6.63
CA ALA A 132 -11.31 -1.22 -5.51
C ALA A 132 -10.40 -0.35 -4.62
N GLY A 133 -9.12 -0.70 -4.51
CA GLY A 133 -8.20 -0.12 -3.56
C GLY A 133 -7.58 1.21 -3.97
N TYR A 134 -7.35 1.46 -5.27
CA TYR A 134 -6.69 2.69 -5.71
C TYR A 134 -7.61 3.93 -5.70
N GLY A 135 -8.89 3.77 -5.40
CA GLY A 135 -9.84 4.87 -5.32
C GLY A 135 -9.48 5.90 -4.23
N PRO A 136 -9.90 7.18 -4.38
CA PRO A 136 -9.51 8.28 -3.48
C PRO A 136 -10.05 8.14 -2.05
N LEU A 137 -11.03 7.27 -1.82
CA LEU A 137 -11.60 6.98 -0.50
C LEU A 137 -10.96 5.74 0.16
N HIS A 138 -9.93 5.17 -0.47
CA HIS A 138 -9.15 4.06 0.07
C HIS A 138 -7.65 4.38 -0.07
N GLY A 139 -6.87 3.61 -0.83
CA GLY A 139 -5.43 3.83 -0.98
C GLY A 139 -5.08 5.18 -1.63
N GLY A 140 -5.98 5.76 -2.43
CA GLY A 140 -5.79 7.09 -2.99
C GLY A 140 -5.91 8.24 -1.97
N ALA A 141 -6.33 7.97 -0.73
CA ALA A 141 -6.35 8.98 0.33
C ALA A 141 -4.94 9.50 0.66
N ILE A 142 -3.90 8.67 0.47
CA ILE A 142 -2.51 9.07 0.67
C ILE A 142 -2.08 10.14 -0.34
N ASP A 143 -2.43 9.98 -1.62
CA ASP A 143 -2.20 11.03 -2.62
C ASP A 143 -2.93 12.33 -2.27
N MET A 144 -4.12 12.20 -1.66
CA MET A 144 -4.86 13.36 -1.21
C MET A 144 -4.21 14.07 -0.01
N VAL A 145 -3.50 13.34 0.86
CA VAL A 145 -2.63 13.94 1.88
C VAL A 145 -1.56 14.79 1.21
N TYR A 146 -0.84 14.26 0.21
CA TYR A 146 0.17 15.04 -0.51
C TYR A 146 -0.40 16.28 -1.17
N HIS A 147 -1.55 16.16 -1.84
CA HIS A 147 -2.24 17.30 -2.44
C HIS A 147 -2.63 18.36 -1.42
N MET A 148 -3.15 17.93 -0.27
CA MET A 148 -3.53 18.81 0.82
C MET A 148 -2.30 19.54 1.36
N LEU A 149 -1.23 18.81 1.69
CA LEU A 149 0.01 19.39 2.22
C LEU A 149 0.67 20.34 1.22
N ALA A 150 0.68 19.98 -0.05
CA ALA A 150 1.17 20.81 -1.14
C ALA A 150 0.37 22.11 -1.29
N ARG A 151 -0.96 22.03 -1.17
CA ARG A 151 -1.86 23.20 -1.22
C ARG A 151 -1.65 24.13 -0.04
N VAL A 152 -1.39 23.58 1.15
CA VAL A 152 -1.11 24.34 2.36
C VAL A 152 0.24 25.04 2.24
N GLY A 153 1.27 24.33 1.78
CA GLY A 153 2.58 24.88 1.41
C GLY A 153 3.48 25.29 2.58
N SER A 154 2.92 25.82 3.68
CA SER A 154 3.68 26.21 4.87
C SER A 154 2.87 26.11 6.16
N THR A 155 3.57 26.01 7.29
CA THR A 155 2.96 25.95 8.64
C THR A 155 2.07 27.16 8.93
N ALA A 156 2.41 28.33 8.41
CA ALA A 156 1.62 29.57 8.56
C ALA A 156 0.21 29.48 7.95
N GLN A 157 -0.02 28.58 6.98
CA GLN A 157 -1.32 28.38 6.33
C GLN A 157 -2.17 27.29 6.99
N VAL A 158 -1.64 26.55 7.97
CA VAL A 158 -2.37 25.49 8.67
C VAL A 158 -3.64 26.02 9.36
N PRO A 159 -3.65 27.17 10.05
CA PRO A 159 -4.88 27.70 10.65
C PRO A 159 -6.01 27.92 9.63
N ALA A 160 -5.68 28.32 8.40
CA ALA A 160 -6.66 28.50 7.33
C ALA A 160 -7.27 27.16 6.88
N LEU A 161 -6.44 26.10 6.75
CA LEU A 161 -6.92 24.73 6.50
C LEU A 161 -7.88 24.26 7.59
N ILE A 162 -7.51 24.48 8.86
CA ILE A 162 -8.35 24.08 10.00
C ILE A 162 -9.71 24.79 9.95
N ALA A 163 -9.72 26.10 9.69
CA ALA A 163 -10.96 26.86 9.53
C ALA A 163 -11.81 26.37 8.35
N GLU A 164 -11.19 26.05 7.20
CA GLU A 164 -11.86 25.48 6.02
C GLU A 164 -12.57 24.16 6.36
N VAL A 165 -11.86 23.24 7.03
CA VAL A 165 -12.39 21.93 7.45
C VAL A 165 -13.55 22.10 8.43
N LYS A 166 -13.40 22.96 9.45
CA LYS A 166 -14.47 23.23 10.42
C LYS A 166 -15.72 23.85 9.80
N SER A 167 -15.54 24.63 8.73
CA SER A 167 -16.65 25.22 7.97
C SER A 167 -17.38 24.24 7.05
N GLY A 168 -16.90 22.99 6.94
CA GLY A 168 -17.45 21.97 6.05
C GLY A 168 -17.08 22.15 4.57
N ARG A 169 -16.22 23.13 4.24
CA ARG A 169 -15.80 23.41 2.85
C ARG A 169 -14.60 22.57 2.39
N GLY A 170 -13.97 21.82 3.29
CA GLY A 170 -12.80 21.00 3.01
C GLY A 170 -12.79 19.66 3.75
N LYS A 171 -11.96 18.73 3.28
CA LYS A 171 -11.67 17.47 3.96
C LYS A 171 -10.24 17.48 4.48
N LEU A 172 -10.07 16.89 5.66
CA LEU A 172 -8.77 16.70 6.28
C LEU A 172 -8.31 15.26 6.05
N TYR A 173 -7.48 15.04 5.03
CA TYR A 173 -6.94 13.72 4.71
C TYR A 173 -5.85 13.33 5.71
N GLY A 174 -5.72 12.03 6.02
CA GLY A 174 -4.81 11.53 7.07
C GLY A 174 -5.40 11.58 8.49
N PHE A 175 -6.69 11.93 8.60
CA PHE A 175 -7.41 12.04 9.87
C PHE A 175 -8.77 11.36 9.81
N GLY A 176 -9.20 10.87 10.96
CA GLY A 176 -10.40 10.06 11.11
C GLY A 176 -10.13 8.60 10.72
N HIS A 177 -10.77 7.70 11.46
CA HIS A 177 -10.71 6.28 11.18
C HIS A 177 -12.04 5.63 11.60
N ARG A 178 -12.58 4.70 10.79
CA ARG A 178 -13.88 4.06 11.09
C ARG A 178 -13.81 3.05 12.25
N VAL A 179 -12.66 2.39 12.41
CA VAL A 179 -12.40 1.38 13.45
C VAL A 179 -11.71 1.96 14.68
N TYR A 180 -10.59 2.67 14.53
CA TYR A 180 -9.88 3.26 15.66
C TYR A 180 -10.64 4.44 16.26
N GLU A 181 -11.01 4.29 17.53
CA GLU A 181 -11.52 5.37 18.38
C GLU A 181 -10.40 6.15 19.07
N THR A 182 -9.16 5.69 18.93
CA THR A 182 -7.95 6.31 19.48
C THR A 182 -6.95 6.58 18.35
N VAL A 183 -5.78 7.11 18.67
CA VAL A 183 -4.70 7.26 17.67
C VAL A 183 -4.33 5.89 17.12
N ASP A 184 -4.19 5.80 15.80
CA ASP A 184 -3.80 4.56 15.12
C ASP A 184 -2.47 4.03 15.71
N PRO A 185 -2.43 2.79 16.24
CA PRO A 185 -1.24 2.23 16.87
C PRO A 185 -0.04 2.14 15.91
N ARG A 186 -0.28 2.10 14.59
CA ARG A 186 0.78 2.06 13.56
C ARG A 186 1.48 3.40 13.38
N ALA A 187 0.80 4.51 13.70
CA ALA A 187 1.35 5.84 13.47
C ALA A 187 2.63 6.11 14.27
N GLY A 188 2.71 5.57 15.50
CA GLY A 188 3.93 5.65 16.32
C GLY A 188 5.12 4.93 15.67
N PHE A 189 4.90 3.71 15.17
CA PHE A 189 5.94 2.93 14.49
C PHE A 189 6.38 3.59 13.17
N VAL A 190 5.45 4.15 12.40
CA VAL A 190 5.79 4.91 11.18
C VAL A 190 6.66 6.12 11.50
N LYS A 191 6.36 6.86 12.57
CA LYS A 191 7.19 7.98 13.03
C LYS A 191 8.58 7.53 13.47
N GLU A 192 8.69 6.39 14.14
CA GLU A 192 9.98 5.79 14.50
C GLU A 192 10.80 5.46 13.25
N ILE A 193 10.19 4.79 12.26
CA ILE A 193 10.83 4.47 10.98
C ILE A 193 11.31 5.75 10.29
N LEU A 194 10.46 6.77 10.21
CA LEU A 194 10.79 8.05 9.59
C LEU A 194 11.93 8.79 10.33
N GLY A 195 11.98 8.67 11.67
CA GLY A 195 13.05 9.22 12.50
C GLY A 195 14.44 8.64 12.20
N GLY A 196 14.51 7.48 11.56
CA GLY A 196 15.77 6.88 11.07
C GLY A 196 16.37 7.59 9.85
N PHE A 197 15.59 8.42 9.16
CA PHE A 197 16.03 9.17 7.98
C PHE A 197 16.46 10.60 8.33
N GLU A 198 17.42 11.16 7.58
CA GLU A 198 17.86 12.55 7.78
C GLU A 198 16.72 13.55 7.52
N ARG A 199 16.22 14.19 8.59
CA ARG A 199 15.04 15.08 8.58
C ARG A 199 15.15 16.33 7.70
N ARG A 200 16.36 16.77 7.34
CA ARG A 200 16.62 18.13 6.78
C ARG A 200 16.15 18.38 5.35
N LYS A 201 15.29 17.54 4.77
CA LYS A 201 14.86 17.66 3.36
C LYS A 201 13.33 17.69 3.15
N PHE A 202 12.53 17.86 4.20
CA PHE A 202 11.07 17.72 4.08
C PHE A 202 10.28 18.88 4.72
N GLU A 203 10.30 20.07 4.10
CA GLU A 203 9.40 21.18 4.48
C GLU A 203 7.92 20.72 4.58
N ILE A 204 7.53 19.74 3.77
CA ILE A 204 6.19 19.15 3.77
C ILE A 204 5.87 18.31 5.02
N VAL A 205 6.89 17.76 5.70
CA VAL A 205 6.72 17.01 6.96
C VAL A 205 6.44 17.98 8.10
N GLU A 206 7.10 19.14 8.12
CA GLU A 206 6.84 20.18 9.13
C GLU A 206 5.38 20.68 9.05
N VAL A 207 4.85 20.81 7.83
CA VAL A 207 3.42 21.12 7.62
C VAL A 207 2.53 20.01 8.18
N ALA A 208 2.86 18.74 7.96
CA ALA A 208 2.07 17.62 8.49
C ALA A 208 2.11 17.54 10.03
N GLU A 209 3.28 17.77 10.63
CA GLU A 209 3.47 17.84 12.08
C GLU A 209 2.67 19.00 12.70
N GLU A 210 2.66 20.18 12.05
CA GLU A 210 1.86 21.31 12.53
C GLU A 210 0.35 21.05 12.42
N ILE A 211 -0.10 20.39 11.33
CA ILE A 211 -1.50 19.98 11.21
C ILE A 211 -1.87 18.99 12.32
N GLU A 212 -1.03 17.98 12.58
CA GLU A 212 -1.25 17.03 13.68
C GLU A 212 -1.36 17.75 15.03
N ARG A 213 -0.42 18.66 15.32
CA ARG A 213 -0.41 19.44 16.56
C ARG A 213 -1.72 20.22 16.72
N CYS A 214 -2.08 21.03 15.72
CA CYS A 214 -3.33 21.80 15.73
C CYS A 214 -4.57 20.91 15.93
N VAL A 215 -4.66 19.77 15.23
CA VAL A 215 -5.82 18.87 15.34
C VAL A 215 -5.89 18.19 16.71
N SER A 216 -4.74 17.84 17.29
CA SER A 216 -4.65 17.14 18.57
C SER A 216 -5.01 18.03 19.78
N GLU A 217 -4.72 19.32 19.68
CA GLU A 217 -4.98 20.35 20.71
C GLU A 217 -6.38 20.95 20.61
N ASP A 218 -7.04 20.83 19.45
CA ASP A 218 -8.29 21.51 19.16
C ASP A 218 -9.54 20.69 19.56
N GLU A 219 -10.34 21.27 20.47
CA GLU A 219 -11.52 20.63 21.07
C GLU A 219 -12.59 20.22 20.04
N TRP A 220 -12.70 20.93 18.91
CA TRP A 220 -13.69 20.59 17.88
C TRP A 220 -13.39 19.23 17.23
N PHE A 221 -12.11 18.89 17.04
CA PHE A 221 -11.70 17.59 16.50
C PHE A 221 -11.73 16.49 17.55
N ARG A 222 -11.30 16.80 18.79
CA ARG A 222 -11.33 15.85 19.92
C ARG A 222 -12.75 15.38 20.22
N SER A 223 -13.70 16.31 20.33
CA SER A 223 -15.12 16.01 20.58
C SER A 223 -15.78 15.19 19.47
N ARG A 224 -15.23 15.20 18.25
CA ARG A 224 -15.69 14.41 17.09
C ARG A 224 -14.88 13.13 16.85
N ASN A 225 -13.94 12.85 17.75
CA ASN A 225 -13.00 11.75 17.64
C ASN A 225 -12.22 11.70 16.31
N ILE A 226 -11.89 12.86 15.76
CA ILE A 226 -11.09 12.97 14.53
C ILE A 226 -9.61 12.92 14.94
N ARG A 227 -9.03 11.73 14.86
CA ARG A 227 -7.62 11.45 15.22
C ARG A 227 -6.78 11.20 13.97
N MET A 228 -5.48 11.44 14.08
CA MET A 228 -4.53 11.07 13.03
C MET A 228 -4.56 9.56 12.76
N ASN A 229 -4.47 9.19 11.49
CA ASN A 229 -4.26 7.80 11.06
C ASN A 229 -2.86 7.63 10.43
N VAL A 230 -2.50 6.38 10.10
CA VAL A 230 -1.19 6.05 9.55
C VAL A 230 -0.88 6.77 8.21
N ASP A 231 -1.89 7.15 7.44
CA ASP A 231 -1.74 7.70 6.09
C ASP A 231 -1.11 9.10 6.08
N LEU A 232 -1.20 9.84 7.20
CA LEU A 232 -0.58 11.17 7.30
C LEU A 232 0.95 11.10 7.19
N PHE A 233 1.57 10.10 7.83
CA PHE A 233 3.02 9.98 7.90
C PHE A 233 3.61 8.81 7.10
N GLY A 234 2.82 7.76 6.82
CA GLY A 234 3.30 6.54 6.16
C GLY A 234 3.95 6.80 4.79
N CYS A 235 3.42 7.80 4.09
CA CYS A 235 3.88 8.22 2.78
C CYS A 235 5.28 8.87 2.80
N PHE A 236 5.63 9.54 3.89
CA PHE A 236 6.92 10.21 4.01
C PHE A 236 8.09 9.24 4.10
N VAL A 237 7.88 7.99 4.52
CA VAL A 237 8.94 6.97 4.47
C VAL A 237 9.36 6.71 3.02
N TYR A 238 8.41 6.59 2.09
CA TYR A 238 8.71 6.49 0.66
C TYR A 238 9.32 7.77 0.11
N THR A 239 8.86 8.94 0.55
CA THR A 239 9.48 10.21 0.15
C THR A 239 10.93 10.28 0.61
N ALA A 240 11.22 9.88 1.84
CA ALA A 240 12.55 9.94 2.42
C ALA A 240 13.54 9.05 1.67
N LEU A 241 13.11 7.86 1.28
CA LEU A 241 13.87 6.97 0.40
C LEU A 241 14.23 7.66 -0.92
N TYR A 242 13.27 8.30 -1.59
CA TYR A 242 13.53 8.85 -2.94
C TYR A 242 14.18 10.25 -2.95
N VAL A 243 14.12 11.00 -1.84
CA VAL A 243 14.76 12.34 -1.69
C VAL A 243 16.26 12.23 -1.38
N ALA A 244 16.75 11.09 -0.87
CA ALA A 244 18.18 10.81 -0.71
C ALA A 244 18.98 10.89 -2.04
N LEU A 245 18.30 10.88 -3.19
CA LEU A 245 18.87 10.94 -4.54
C LEU A 245 19.19 12.36 -5.07
N HIS A 246 19.17 13.42 -4.25
CA HIS A 246 19.62 14.78 -4.64
C HIS A 246 19.01 15.36 -5.92
N LEU A 247 17.74 15.07 -6.21
CA LEU A 247 17.09 15.52 -7.45
C LEU A 247 15.79 16.27 -7.15
N PHE A 248 15.85 17.60 -7.32
CA PHE A 248 14.80 18.56 -7.69
C PHE A 248 13.34 18.38 -7.18
N HIS A 249 12.83 19.46 -6.59
CA HIS A 249 11.45 19.86 -6.23
C HIS A 249 10.42 18.77 -5.80
N PRO A 250 10.02 18.71 -4.52
CA PRO A 250 9.14 17.66 -3.95
C PRO A 250 7.76 17.49 -4.63
N PHE A 251 7.24 18.54 -5.28
CA PHE A 251 5.88 18.56 -5.85
C PHE A 251 5.71 17.76 -7.15
N LEU A 252 6.80 17.46 -7.90
CA LEU A 252 6.70 16.76 -9.18
C LEU A 252 6.92 15.24 -9.07
N ARG A 253 7.33 14.73 -7.91
CA ARG A 253 7.70 13.31 -7.72
C ARG A 253 6.70 12.44 -6.96
N TRP A 254 5.75 12.96 -6.19
CA TRP A 254 4.75 12.13 -5.48
C TRP A 254 3.88 11.28 -6.45
N LYS A 255 3.61 11.79 -7.66
CA LYS A 255 2.99 11.00 -8.76
C LYS A 255 3.78 9.74 -9.18
N ARG A 256 5.05 9.62 -8.77
CA ARG A 256 5.93 8.45 -9.04
C ARG A 256 5.99 7.47 -7.85
N LEU A 257 5.52 7.86 -6.65
CA LEU A 257 5.59 7.05 -5.42
C LEU A 257 4.30 6.29 -5.10
N GLN A 258 3.17 6.72 -5.68
CA GLN A 258 1.83 6.10 -5.57
C GLN A 258 1.84 4.56 -5.67
N TRP A 259 2.81 3.98 -6.37
CA TRP A 259 2.85 2.57 -6.77
C TRP A 259 3.64 1.67 -5.81
N ILE A 260 4.58 2.24 -5.04
CA ILE A 260 5.31 1.49 -4.01
C ILE A 260 4.41 1.32 -2.80
N GLU A 261 3.63 2.35 -2.51
CA GLU A 261 2.47 2.27 -1.64
C GLU A 261 1.49 1.22 -2.15
N CYS A 262 1.22 1.13 -3.45
CA CYS A 262 0.40 0.03 -3.96
C CYS A 262 0.97 -1.36 -3.65
N ILE A 263 2.29 -1.59 -3.59
CA ILE A 263 2.82 -2.90 -3.14
C ILE A 263 2.55 -3.09 -1.65
N GLY A 264 2.85 -2.10 -0.81
CA GLY A 264 2.59 -2.17 0.63
C GLY A 264 1.09 -2.26 0.99
N VAL A 265 0.23 -1.55 0.26
CA VAL A 265 -1.23 -1.48 0.39
C VAL A 265 -1.91 -2.67 -0.28
N SER A 266 -1.32 -3.29 -1.31
CA SER A 266 -1.85 -4.56 -1.87
C SER A 266 -1.66 -5.72 -0.92
N LEU A 267 -0.68 -5.63 -0.01
CA LEU A 267 -0.57 -6.57 1.10
C LEU A 267 -1.79 -6.45 2.04
N LEU A 268 -2.42 -5.26 2.19
CA LEU A 268 -3.65 -5.07 2.99
C LEU A 268 -4.84 -5.94 2.53
N GLY A 269 -4.80 -6.49 1.31
CA GLY A 269 -5.83 -7.39 0.77
C GLY A 269 -5.52 -8.88 0.96
N VAL A 270 -4.36 -9.22 1.50
CA VAL A 270 -3.84 -10.59 1.63
C VAL A 270 -3.61 -10.86 3.12
N SER A 271 -4.71 -10.91 3.90
CA SER A 271 -4.63 -11.29 5.32
C SER A 271 -4.10 -12.71 5.41
N ILE A 272 -3.11 -12.89 6.29
CA ILE A 272 -2.35 -14.11 6.49
C ILE A 272 -2.60 -14.67 7.90
N GLY A 273 -3.03 -15.93 8.01
CA GLY A 273 -3.44 -16.53 9.29
C GLY A 273 -2.89 -17.94 9.47
N GLY A 274 -1.98 -18.11 10.43
CA GLY A 274 -1.44 -19.40 10.87
C GLY A 274 0.00 -19.30 11.36
N THR A 275 0.28 -19.90 12.51
CA THR A 275 1.41 -19.65 13.43
C THR A 275 2.85 -19.85 12.92
N HIS A 276 3.08 -20.19 11.64
CA HIS A 276 4.42 -20.40 11.10
C HIS A 276 4.47 -19.99 9.62
N GLY A 277 4.95 -18.77 9.34
CA GLY A 277 5.22 -18.29 7.98
C GLY A 277 3.97 -17.89 7.18
N PHE A 278 4.20 -17.08 6.15
CA PHE A 278 3.24 -16.43 5.26
C PHE A 278 2.15 -17.38 4.69
N VAL A 279 0.87 -17.25 5.11
CA VAL A 279 -0.31 -18.05 4.64
C VAL A 279 -1.53 -17.18 4.35
N LEU A 280 -1.87 -16.96 3.07
CA LEU A 280 -3.06 -16.24 2.58
C LEU A 280 -4.35 -16.93 3.08
N VAL A 281 -5.17 -16.22 3.87
CA VAL A 281 -6.43 -16.75 4.41
C VAL A 281 -7.47 -16.79 3.29
N VAL A 282 -7.56 -17.94 2.63
CA VAL A 282 -8.76 -18.29 1.87
C VAL A 282 -9.81 -18.78 2.85
N CYS A 283 -11.04 -18.27 2.73
CA CYS A 283 -12.21 -18.83 3.38
C CYS A 283 -12.24 -20.36 3.19
N ARG A 284 -11.93 -21.12 4.25
CA ARG A 284 -12.34 -22.52 4.32
C ARG A 284 -13.86 -22.55 4.24
N PRO A 285 -14.48 -23.25 3.28
CA PRO A 285 -15.84 -23.71 3.47
C PRO A 285 -15.82 -24.54 4.76
N ARG A 286 -16.65 -24.22 5.75
CA ARG A 286 -16.94 -25.20 6.80
C ARG A 286 -17.40 -26.45 6.05
N SER A 287 -16.69 -27.56 6.22
CA SER A 287 -17.19 -28.86 5.84
C SER A 287 -18.54 -29.02 6.52
N SER A 288 -19.62 -28.93 5.75
CA SER A 288 -20.91 -29.43 6.18
C SER A 288 -20.73 -30.93 6.30
N SER A 289 -20.56 -31.40 7.54
CA SER A 289 -20.85 -32.77 7.89
C SER A 289 -22.27 -33.10 7.44
N ARG A 290 -22.40 -33.87 6.38
CA ARG A 290 -23.46 -34.86 6.17
C ARG A 290 -22.85 -36.05 5.44
#